data_AF-A0A6A5GJY2-F1
#
_entry.id   AF-A0A6A5GJY2-F1
#
_cell.length_a   1.000
_cell.length_b   1.000
_cell.length_c   1.000
_cell.angle_alpha   90.00
_cell.angle_beta   90.00
_cell.angle_gamma   90.00
#
_symmetry.space_group_name_H-M   'P 1'
#
loop_
_entity.id
_entity.type
_entity.pdbx_description
1 polymer ?
#
loop_
_entity_poly.entity_id
_entity_poly.type
_entity_poly.pdbx_seq_one_letter_code
_entity_poly.pdbx_strand_id
1 'polypeptide(L)'
;MGSKASKNLSKGTKPPSTESVAVLQPFKPLTKPLTYPSLVSVVEFICFGRRKQLYAKCPTIRKLEERLPYHLERVEIQTIGPSYIILDLENFAIGSYLFSEDTISMWCSENWVERSTGTSLYEATEKFALYNLSRPGTTIKTLETKFTPKCILNCIPLSIENYVVECNDWDKWIIRTTRPVKTLQTDFIIRHDTIKYAKHVTVTRPPHLPI
;
A
#
# COMPACT_ATOMS: atom_id res chain seq x y z
N MET A 1 18.99 70.27 40.67
CA MET A 1 19.76 70.93 39.58
C MET A 1 20.83 69.94 39.13
N GLY A 2 20.97 69.76 37.82
CA GLY A 2 21.59 68.58 37.21
C GLY A 2 23.11 68.59 37.05
N SER A 3 23.54 67.62 36.22
CA SER A 3 24.90 67.31 35.75
C SER A 3 25.71 66.47 36.76
N LYS A 4 26.36 65.35 36.41
CA LYS A 4 27.18 65.10 35.22
C LYS A 4 27.27 63.60 34.85
N ALA A 5 27.40 63.34 33.55
CA ALA A 5 27.89 62.07 33.00
C ALA A 5 29.37 61.83 33.32
N SER A 6 29.79 60.56 33.44
CA SER A 6 31.11 60.13 32.96
C SER A 6 31.20 58.61 32.79
N LYS A 7 31.44 58.22 31.53
CA LYS A 7 32.27 57.12 31.01
C LYS A 7 32.17 55.74 31.70
N ASN A 8 31.78 54.76 30.90
CA ASN A 8 32.61 53.56 30.74
C ASN A 8 32.55 53.05 29.29
N LEU A 9 33.72 53.03 28.67
CA LEU A 9 34.02 52.38 27.41
C LEU A 9 34.64 51.03 27.78
N SER A 10 34.00 49.91 27.47
CA SER A 10 34.76 48.66 27.31
C SER A 10 34.04 47.66 26.41
N LYS A 11 34.66 47.49 25.24
CA LYS A 11 34.96 46.23 24.56
C LYS A 11 33.78 45.33 24.19
N GLY A 12 33.61 45.25 22.88
CA GLY A 12 32.62 44.41 22.24
C GLY A 12 32.85 42.92 22.45
N THR A 13 31.73 42.22 22.34
CA THR A 13 31.67 40.85 21.88
C THR A 13 30.51 40.80 20.89
N LYS A 14 30.85 40.47 19.64
CA LYS A 14 29.93 40.32 18.52
C LYS A 14 28.93 39.20 18.84
N PRO A 15 27.60 39.43 18.86
CA PRO A 15 26.66 38.33 18.97
C PRO A 15 26.65 37.53 17.66
N PRO A 16 26.46 36.20 17.72
CA PRO A 16 26.46 35.34 16.55
C PRO A 16 25.30 35.71 15.64
N SER A 17 25.58 35.68 14.34
CA SER A 17 24.62 35.88 13.26
C SER A 17 23.41 34.97 13.46
N THR A 18 22.24 35.58 13.62
CA THR A 18 20.93 34.94 13.60
C THR A 18 20.83 34.10 12.32
N GLU A 19 20.92 32.78 12.47
CA GLU A 19 20.47 31.86 11.43
C GLU A 19 19.03 32.24 11.09
N SER A 20 18.82 32.51 9.82
CA SER A 20 17.53 32.76 9.22
C SER A 20 16.60 31.58 9.50
N VAL A 21 15.80 31.70 10.56
CA VAL A 21 14.59 30.92 10.74
C VAL A 21 13.74 31.18 9.51
N ALA A 22 13.71 30.22 8.59
CA ALA A 22 12.77 30.22 7.49
C ALA A 22 11.37 30.17 8.09
N VAL A 23 10.78 31.35 8.30
CA VAL A 23 9.37 31.51 8.64
C VAL A 23 8.60 30.86 7.50
N LEU A 24 8.04 29.67 7.75
CA LEU A 24 7.05 29.05 6.88
C LEU A 24 5.94 30.07 6.70
N GLN A 25 5.90 30.71 5.52
CA GLN A 25 4.85 31.66 5.20
C GLN A 25 3.49 30.94 5.32
N PRO A 26 2.47 31.58 5.90
CA PRO A 26 1.14 31.01 5.97
C PRO A 26 0.67 30.71 4.54
N PHE A 27 0.30 29.46 4.29
CA PHE A 27 -0.24 29.02 3.01
C PHE A 27 -1.37 29.98 2.60
N LYS A 28 -1.16 30.75 1.53
CA LYS A 28 -2.25 31.52 0.91
C LYS A 28 -3.35 30.52 0.56
N PRO A 29 -4.61 30.72 1.00
CA PRO A 29 -5.71 29.86 0.60
C PRO A 29 -5.75 29.80 -0.92
N LEU A 30 -5.70 28.59 -1.47
CA LEU A 30 -5.80 28.38 -2.91
C LEU A 30 -7.20 28.84 -3.35
N THR A 31 -7.30 30.04 -3.93
CA THR A 31 -8.57 30.68 -4.31
C THR A 31 -9.21 30.09 -5.57
N LYS A 32 -8.49 29.23 -6.29
CA LYS A 32 -9.01 28.54 -7.47
C LYS A 32 -9.47 27.13 -7.06
N PRO A 33 -10.74 26.76 -7.27
CA PRO A 33 -11.20 25.40 -7.03
C PRO A 33 -10.39 24.44 -7.90
N LEU A 34 -10.07 23.27 -7.33
CA LEU A 34 -9.37 22.23 -8.06
C LEU A 34 -10.21 21.82 -9.28
N THR A 35 -9.62 21.87 -10.47
CA THR A 35 -10.33 21.41 -11.68
C THR A 35 -10.64 19.92 -11.57
N TYR A 36 -11.69 19.45 -12.23
CA TYR A 36 -12.06 18.03 -12.21
C TYR A 36 -10.91 17.10 -12.65
N PRO A 37 -10.15 17.38 -13.72
CA PRO A 37 -9.00 16.56 -14.09
C PRO A 37 -7.89 16.54 -13.02
N SER A 38 -7.65 17.68 -12.37
CA SER A 38 -6.69 17.75 -11.27
C SER A 38 -7.15 16.92 -10.07
N LEU A 39 -8.44 16.92 -9.74
CA LEU A 39 -9.01 16.09 -8.68
C LEU A 39 -8.87 14.60 -9.00
N VAL A 40 -9.22 14.21 -10.23
CA VAL A 40 -9.07 12.83 -10.72
C VAL A 40 -7.62 12.36 -10.53
N SER A 41 -6.66 13.15 -11.02
CA SER A 41 -5.24 12.81 -10.95
C SER A 41 -4.76 12.66 -9.49
N VAL A 42 -5.14 13.59 -8.62
CA VAL A 42 -4.76 13.53 -7.20
C VAL A 42 -5.33 12.30 -6.51
N VAL A 43 -6.60 11.96 -6.76
CA VAL A 43 -7.24 10.78 -6.15
C VAL A 43 -6.68 9.48 -6.71
N GLU A 44 -6.30 9.43 -7.99
CA GLU A 44 -5.73 8.24 -8.62
C GLU A 44 -4.36 7.88 -8.06
N PHE A 45 -3.47 8.87 -7.90
CA PHE A 45 -2.07 8.67 -7.52
C PHE A 45 -1.77 8.79 -6.03
N ILE A 46 -2.76 9.10 -5.19
CA ILE A 46 -2.56 9.04 -3.73
C ILE A 46 -2.51 7.58 -3.26
N CYS A 47 -1.70 7.29 -2.24
CA CYS A 47 -1.56 5.93 -1.72
C CYS A 47 -2.89 5.33 -1.23
N PHE A 48 -2.97 4.00 -1.30
CA PHE A 48 -4.22 3.27 -1.08
C PHE A 48 -4.88 3.61 0.28
N GLY A 49 -4.10 3.60 1.36
CA GLY A 49 -4.61 3.89 2.71
C GLY A 49 -5.22 5.29 2.82
N ARG A 50 -4.53 6.34 2.32
CA ARG A 50 -5.06 7.71 2.31
C ARG A 50 -6.32 7.82 1.47
N ARG A 51 -6.39 7.10 0.36
CA ARG A 51 -7.58 7.05 -0.48
C ARG A 51 -8.78 6.44 0.26
N LYS A 52 -8.59 5.38 1.05
CA LYS A 52 -9.64 4.82 1.91
C LYS A 52 -10.07 5.77 3.04
N GLN A 53 -9.14 6.53 3.61
CA GLN A 53 -9.49 7.57 4.58
C GLN A 53 -10.35 8.68 3.94
N LEU A 54 -9.99 9.13 2.73
CA LEU A 54 -10.77 10.11 2.00
C LEU A 54 -12.16 9.56 1.63
N TYR A 55 -12.25 8.31 1.17
CA TYR A 55 -13.51 7.62 0.88
C TYR A 55 -14.45 7.60 2.10
N ALA A 56 -13.88 7.34 3.29
CA ALA A 56 -14.63 7.31 4.55
C ALA A 56 -15.11 8.71 4.96
N LYS A 57 -14.22 9.72 4.93
CA LYS A 57 -14.48 11.08 5.42
C LYS A 57 -15.28 11.96 4.45
N CYS A 58 -15.20 11.69 3.15
CA CYS A 58 -15.76 12.56 2.10
C CYS A 58 -16.68 11.78 1.15
N PRO A 59 -17.99 11.65 1.47
CA PRO A 59 -18.94 10.91 0.64
C PRO A 59 -19.00 11.35 -0.82
N THR A 60 -18.78 12.65 -1.08
CA THR A 60 -18.83 13.25 -2.41
C THR A 60 -17.80 12.65 -3.38
N ILE A 61 -16.67 12.15 -2.89
CA ILE A 61 -15.62 11.58 -3.75
C ILE A 61 -15.78 10.07 -4.00
N ARG A 62 -16.73 9.38 -3.34
CA ARG A 62 -16.84 7.91 -3.41
C ARG A 62 -17.04 7.40 -4.83
N LYS A 63 -17.98 7.99 -5.56
CA LYS A 63 -18.25 7.64 -6.97
C LYS A 63 -17.05 7.87 -7.88
N LEU A 64 -16.21 8.85 -7.56
CA LEU A 64 -14.97 9.10 -8.29
C LEU A 64 -13.93 8.05 -7.91
N GLU A 65 -13.70 7.85 -6.61
CA GLU A 65 -12.77 6.86 -6.07
C GLU A 65 -13.03 5.47 -6.66
N GLU A 66 -14.29 5.04 -6.70
CA GLU A 66 -14.72 3.70 -7.13
C GLU A 66 -14.37 3.38 -8.59
N ARG A 67 -14.26 4.40 -9.43
CA ARG A 67 -14.00 4.26 -10.87
C ARG A 67 -12.53 4.29 -11.23
N LEU A 68 -11.70 4.83 -10.33
CA LEU A 68 -10.29 5.03 -10.61
C LEU A 68 -9.48 3.76 -10.29
N PRO A 69 -8.46 3.43 -11.11
CA PRO A 69 -7.55 2.34 -10.82
C PRO A 69 -6.67 2.64 -9.61
N TYR A 70 -5.89 1.66 -9.17
CA TYR A 70 -4.80 1.87 -8.21
C TYR A 70 -3.43 1.70 -8.87
N HIS A 71 -2.45 2.43 -8.35
CA HIS A 71 -1.03 2.25 -8.64
C HIS A 71 -0.34 1.81 -7.36
N LEU A 72 -0.29 0.49 -7.15
CA LEU A 72 0.19 -0.11 -5.91
C LEU A 72 1.68 -0.44 -6.05
N GLU A 73 2.50 0.04 -5.12
CA GLU A 73 3.93 -0.23 -5.08
C GLU A 73 4.20 -1.68 -4.63
N ARG A 74 3.54 -2.11 -3.56
CA ARG A 74 3.69 -3.45 -3.00
C ARG A 74 2.33 -3.98 -2.53
N VAL A 75 2.05 -5.23 -2.90
CA VAL A 75 0.90 -5.99 -2.42
C VAL A 75 1.41 -7.31 -1.88
N GLU A 76 1.11 -7.62 -0.63
CA GLU A 76 1.42 -8.90 -0.03
C GLU A 76 0.13 -9.63 0.33
N ILE A 77 0.00 -10.87 -0.11
CA ILE A 77 -1.17 -11.69 0.17
C ILE A 77 -0.70 -13.03 0.70
N GLN A 78 -1.20 -13.38 1.88
CA GLN A 78 -0.85 -14.62 2.54
C GLN A 78 -2.07 -15.37 3.04
N THR A 79 -2.12 -16.68 2.84
CA THR A 79 -3.06 -17.54 3.57
C THR A 79 -2.38 -18.05 4.84
N ILE A 80 -3.07 -17.95 5.98
CA ILE A 80 -2.61 -18.51 7.26
C ILE A 80 -3.55 -19.64 7.68
N GLY A 81 -3.05 -20.87 7.60
CA GLY A 81 -3.85 -22.07 7.85
C GLY A 81 -5.08 -22.16 6.92
N PRO A 82 -6.12 -22.92 7.28
CA PRO A 82 -7.35 -22.99 6.50
C PRO A 82 -8.27 -21.78 6.72
N SER A 83 -7.96 -20.89 7.66
CA SER A 83 -8.98 -20.07 8.33
C SER A 83 -9.04 -18.60 7.89
N TYR A 84 -7.94 -17.99 7.43
CA TYR A 84 -7.96 -16.58 7.04
C TYR A 84 -6.86 -16.16 6.08
N ILE A 85 -7.10 -15.01 5.44
CA ILE A 85 -6.17 -14.32 4.54
C ILE A 85 -5.65 -13.08 5.25
N ILE A 86 -4.37 -12.79 5.05
CA ILE A 86 -3.76 -11.51 5.33
C ILE A 86 -3.51 -10.80 3.99
N LEU A 87 -3.95 -9.55 3.90
CA LEU A 87 -3.73 -8.68 2.75
C LEU A 87 -3.07 -7.39 3.22
N ASP A 88 -1.91 -7.08 2.64
CA ASP A 88 -1.18 -5.83 2.81
C ASP A 88 -1.15 -5.04 1.49
N LEU A 89 -1.51 -3.76 1.57
CA LEU A 89 -1.60 -2.77 0.51
C LEU A 89 -0.89 -1.49 0.98
N GLU A 90 0.44 -1.54 1.02
CA GLU A 90 1.35 -0.43 1.41
C GLU A 90 1.18 0.03 2.87
N ASN A 91 0.31 1.03 3.10
CA ASN A 91 0.03 1.62 4.41
C ASN A 91 -1.36 1.20 4.92
N PHE A 92 -1.87 0.10 4.38
CA PHE A 92 -3.18 -0.44 4.67
C PHE A 92 -3.08 -1.96 4.72
N ALA A 93 -3.54 -2.56 5.80
CA ALA A 93 -3.56 -4.01 5.92
C ALA A 93 -4.90 -4.49 6.48
N ILE A 94 -5.31 -5.68 6.09
CA ILE A 94 -6.55 -6.30 6.56
C ILE A 94 -6.36 -7.80 6.72
N GLY A 95 -6.89 -8.36 7.80
CA GLY A 95 -6.76 -9.77 8.14
C GLY A 95 -7.00 -10.00 9.64
N SER A 96 -6.65 -11.19 10.14
CA SER A 96 -6.60 -11.44 11.58
C SER A 96 -5.15 -11.39 12.05
N TYR A 97 -4.82 -10.37 12.84
CA TYR A 97 -3.46 -10.12 13.33
C TYR A 97 -3.30 -10.33 14.84
N LEU A 98 -4.42 -10.48 15.56
CA LEU A 98 -4.47 -10.44 17.03
C LEU A 98 -5.06 -11.72 17.64
N PHE A 99 -5.00 -12.84 16.90
CA PHE A 99 -5.36 -14.18 17.38
C PHE A 99 -6.80 -14.36 17.90
N SER A 100 -7.71 -13.45 17.55
CA SER A 100 -9.14 -13.65 17.75
C SER A 100 -9.77 -14.27 16.50
N GLU A 101 -10.49 -15.38 16.68
CA GLU A 101 -11.01 -16.18 15.57
C GLU A 101 -12.14 -15.45 14.79
N ASP A 102 -12.81 -14.49 15.43
CA ASP A 102 -14.02 -13.84 14.91
C ASP A 102 -13.87 -12.35 14.58
N THR A 103 -12.67 -11.79 14.74
CA THR A 103 -12.44 -10.34 14.56
C THR A 103 -11.53 -10.07 13.38
N ILE A 104 -12.01 -9.26 12.45
CA ILE A 104 -11.16 -8.70 11.40
C ILE A 104 -10.47 -7.46 11.95
N SER A 105 -9.15 -7.44 11.78
CA SER A 105 -8.31 -6.28 12.09
C SER A 105 -8.01 -5.56 10.79
N MET A 106 -8.17 -4.24 10.80
CA MET A 106 -7.80 -3.37 9.70
C MET A 106 -6.79 -2.35 10.22
N TRP A 107 -5.62 -2.30 9.60
CA TRP A 107 -4.63 -1.28 9.82
C TRP A 107 -4.70 -0.24 8.71
N CYS A 108 -4.68 1.04 9.08
CA CYS A 108 -4.58 2.13 8.11
C CYS A 108 -3.85 3.31 8.73
N SER A 109 -2.66 3.62 8.20
CA SER A 109 -1.86 4.79 8.63
C SER A 109 -1.79 4.92 10.16
N GLU A 110 -1.19 3.92 10.81
CA GLU A 110 -0.86 3.87 12.26
C GLU A 110 -1.98 3.44 13.22
N ASN A 111 -3.23 3.32 12.78
CA ASN A 111 -4.32 2.89 13.65
C ASN A 111 -4.84 1.50 13.26
N TRP A 112 -5.07 0.67 14.28
CA TRP A 112 -5.79 -0.59 14.16
C TRP A 112 -7.25 -0.40 14.51
N VAL A 113 -8.12 -0.95 13.68
CA VAL A 113 -9.55 -1.01 13.93
C VAL A 113 -9.99 -2.46 13.86
N GLU A 114 -10.63 -2.90 14.93
CA GLU A 114 -11.19 -4.24 15.06
C GLU A 114 -12.70 -4.21 14.90
N ARG A 115 -13.23 -5.18 14.14
CA ARG A 115 -14.65 -5.38 13.94
C ARG A 115 -14.99 -6.85 13.88
N SER A 116 -16.12 -7.23 14.46
CA SER A 116 -16.75 -8.50 14.15
C SER A 116 -17.40 -8.40 12.76
N THR A 117 -17.16 -9.39 11.90
CA THR A 117 -17.66 -9.40 10.51
C THR A 117 -19.01 -10.10 10.36
N GLY A 118 -19.40 -10.95 11.31
CA GLY A 118 -20.57 -11.84 11.17
C GLY A 118 -20.45 -12.87 10.04
N THR A 119 -19.29 -12.93 9.37
CA THR A 119 -18.91 -13.88 8.32
C THR A 119 -17.51 -14.39 8.61
N SER A 120 -17.09 -15.48 7.94
CA SER A 120 -15.71 -15.96 8.08
C SER A 120 -14.69 -14.89 7.70
N LEU A 121 -13.54 -14.88 8.39
CA LEU A 121 -12.44 -13.96 8.13
C LEU A 121 -11.89 -14.09 6.71
N TYR A 122 -11.83 -15.34 6.22
CA TYR A 122 -11.45 -15.63 4.84
C TYR A 122 -12.39 -14.95 3.85
N GLU A 123 -13.70 -15.15 3.99
CA GLU A 123 -14.70 -14.57 3.07
C GLU A 123 -14.70 -13.04 3.08
N ALA A 124 -14.59 -12.43 4.27
CA ALA A 124 -14.54 -10.98 4.40
C ALA A 124 -13.30 -10.40 3.69
N THR A 125 -12.14 -11.00 3.91
CA THR A 125 -10.87 -10.56 3.31
C THR A 125 -10.84 -10.85 1.80
N GLU A 126 -11.38 -11.99 1.37
CA GLU A 126 -11.54 -12.35 -0.04
C GLU A 126 -12.40 -11.32 -0.78
N LYS A 127 -13.58 -10.98 -0.26
CA LYS A 127 -14.44 -9.95 -0.87
C LYS A 127 -13.73 -8.61 -0.98
N PHE A 128 -12.97 -8.24 0.05
CA PHE A 128 -12.21 -7.00 0.05
C PHE A 128 -11.08 -7.01 -1.01
N ALA A 129 -10.33 -8.11 -1.10
CA ALA A 129 -9.27 -8.30 -2.08
C ALA A 129 -9.83 -8.25 -3.50
N LEU A 130 -10.86 -9.05 -3.79
CA LEU A 130 -11.51 -9.10 -5.09
C LEU A 130 -12.05 -7.73 -5.52
N TYR A 131 -12.73 -7.02 -4.62
CA TYR A 131 -13.30 -5.71 -4.92
C TYR A 131 -12.24 -4.64 -5.26
N ASN A 132 -11.13 -4.62 -4.54
CA ASN A 132 -10.10 -3.59 -4.73
C ASN A 132 -9.12 -3.94 -5.84
N LEU A 133 -8.65 -5.19 -5.90
CA LEU A 133 -7.65 -5.61 -6.89
C LEU A 133 -8.26 -5.79 -8.28
N SER A 134 -9.56 -6.11 -8.37
CA SER A 134 -10.20 -6.32 -9.66
C SER A 134 -10.66 -5.04 -10.36
N ARG A 135 -10.14 -3.87 -9.97
CA ARG A 135 -10.46 -2.61 -10.64
C ARG A 135 -9.70 -2.49 -11.96
N PRO A 136 -10.39 -2.28 -13.10
CA PRO A 136 -9.73 -2.16 -14.40
C PRO A 136 -8.66 -1.08 -14.41
N GLY A 137 -7.50 -1.39 -14.99
CA GLY A 137 -6.36 -0.47 -15.05
C GLY A 137 -5.47 -0.47 -13.81
N THR A 138 -5.81 -1.23 -12.75
CA THR A 138 -4.95 -1.36 -11.58
C THR A 138 -3.60 -1.98 -11.95
N THR A 139 -2.53 -1.32 -11.51
CA THR A 139 -1.15 -1.74 -11.71
C THR A 139 -0.49 -2.02 -10.37
N ILE A 140 0.26 -3.12 -10.30
CA ILE A 140 1.02 -3.53 -9.12
C ILE A 140 2.49 -3.63 -9.53
N LYS A 141 3.37 -2.90 -8.86
CA LYS A 141 4.80 -3.00 -9.14
C LYS A 141 5.38 -4.29 -8.57
N THR A 142 5.09 -4.62 -7.32
CA THR A 142 5.51 -5.89 -6.71
C THR A 142 4.32 -6.58 -6.07
N LEU A 143 3.98 -7.77 -6.56
CA LEU A 143 3.04 -8.67 -5.91
C LEU A 143 3.80 -9.81 -5.23
N GLU A 144 3.52 -10.04 -3.97
CA GLU A 144 4.10 -11.13 -3.19
C GLU A 144 2.96 -12.03 -2.71
N THR A 145 3.05 -13.33 -3.01
CA THR A 145 2.07 -14.31 -2.53
C THR A 145 2.74 -15.42 -1.74
N LYS A 146 2.27 -15.61 -0.51
CA LYS A 146 2.72 -16.68 0.41
C LYS A 146 1.57 -17.63 0.65
N PHE A 147 1.71 -18.93 0.40
CA PHE A 147 0.58 -19.87 0.47
C PHE A 147 -0.63 -19.30 -0.30
N THR A 148 -0.44 -18.97 -1.57
CA THR A 148 -1.32 -18.12 -2.40
C THR A 148 -2.79 -18.50 -2.21
N PRO A 149 -3.65 -17.58 -1.73
CA PRO A 149 -5.06 -17.89 -1.56
C PRO A 149 -5.72 -18.06 -2.92
N LYS A 150 -6.65 -19.01 -3.02
CA LYS A 150 -7.38 -19.28 -4.27
C LYS A 150 -8.15 -18.06 -4.79
N CYS A 151 -8.51 -17.13 -3.90
CA CYS A 151 -9.26 -15.93 -4.26
C CYS A 151 -8.53 -15.05 -5.29
N ILE A 152 -7.20 -14.95 -5.23
CA ILE A 152 -6.44 -14.08 -6.13
C ILE A 152 -6.47 -14.58 -7.57
N LEU A 153 -6.69 -15.89 -7.77
CA LEU A 153 -6.88 -16.49 -9.09
C LEU A 153 -8.20 -16.07 -9.74
N ASN A 154 -9.17 -15.60 -8.95
CA ASN A 154 -10.47 -15.13 -9.40
C ASN A 154 -10.48 -13.63 -9.73
N CYS A 155 -9.38 -12.91 -9.49
CA CYS A 155 -9.27 -11.53 -9.94
C CYS A 155 -9.29 -11.43 -11.47
N ILE A 156 -9.71 -10.27 -11.98
CA ILE A 156 -9.42 -9.94 -13.39
C ILE A 156 -7.89 -9.98 -13.59
N PRO A 157 -7.42 -10.23 -14.82
CA PRO A 157 -5.98 -10.23 -15.07
C PRO A 157 -5.34 -8.95 -14.57
N LEU A 158 -4.28 -9.09 -13.76
CA LEU A 158 -3.61 -7.96 -13.11
C LEU A 158 -2.42 -7.50 -13.96
N SER A 159 -2.12 -6.20 -13.93
CA SER A 159 -0.88 -5.66 -14.52
C SER A 159 0.21 -5.66 -13.46
N ILE A 160 1.08 -6.66 -13.48
CA ILE A 160 2.13 -6.87 -12.47
C ILE A 160 3.50 -6.70 -13.11
N GLU A 161 4.38 -5.89 -12.51
CA GLU A 161 5.78 -5.79 -12.96
C GLU A 161 6.63 -6.93 -12.39
N ASN A 162 6.66 -7.09 -11.07
CA ASN A 162 7.45 -8.10 -10.37
C ASN A 162 6.51 -9.01 -9.58
N TYR A 163 6.66 -10.32 -9.74
CA TYR A 163 5.84 -11.31 -9.05
C TYR A 163 6.74 -12.24 -8.23
N VAL A 164 6.53 -12.26 -6.92
CA VAL A 164 7.22 -13.14 -5.97
C VAL A 164 6.22 -14.14 -5.41
N VAL A 165 6.59 -15.40 -5.43
CA VAL A 165 5.76 -16.51 -5.00
C VAL A 165 6.57 -17.37 -4.05
N GLU A 166 6.03 -17.58 -2.86
CA GLU A 166 6.69 -18.35 -1.81
C GLU A 166 5.73 -19.36 -1.17
N CYS A 167 6.24 -20.54 -0.82
CA CYS A 167 5.56 -21.58 -0.08
C CYS A 167 4.23 -22.00 -0.72
N ASN A 168 4.23 -22.29 -2.02
CA ASN A 168 3.01 -22.58 -2.76
C ASN A 168 2.85 -24.06 -3.14
N ASP A 169 1.63 -24.58 -2.99
CA ASP A 169 1.27 -25.94 -3.43
C ASP A 169 1.29 -26.04 -4.96
N TRP A 170 1.77 -27.17 -5.48
CA TRP A 170 2.21 -27.33 -6.88
C TRP A 170 1.17 -27.01 -7.98
N ASP A 171 -0.13 -27.05 -7.68
CA ASP A 171 -1.13 -27.17 -8.74
C ASP A 171 -1.80 -25.85 -9.17
N LYS A 172 -1.88 -24.81 -8.33
CA LYS A 172 -2.75 -23.63 -8.61
C LYS A 172 -2.33 -22.34 -7.90
N TRP A 173 -1.16 -21.77 -8.20
CA TRP A 173 -0.75 -20.50 -7.59
C TRP A 173 -0.48 -19.35 -8.56
N ILE A 174 -0.47 -19.58 -9.88
CA ILE A 174 -0.12 -18.53 -10.82
C ILE A 174 -1.34 -17.72 -11.27
N ILE A 175 -1.28 -16.42 -11.00
CA ILE A 175 -2.26 -15.42 -11.42
C ILE A 175 -2.16 -15.17 -12.93
N ARG A 176 -3.31 -14.93 -13.56
CA ARG A 176 -3.36 -14.44 -14.94
C ARG A 176 -2.95 -12.98 -14.97
N THR A 177 -1.96 -12.64 -15.78
CA THR A 177 -1.51 -11.25 -15.94
C THR A 177 -1.94 -10.69 -17.28
N THR A 178 -2.19 -9.37 -17.33
CA THR A 178 -2.54 -8.69 -18.59
C THR A 178 -1.37 -8.63 -19.58
N ARG A 179 -0.15 -8.68 -19.05
CA ARG A 179 1.11 -8.63 -19.78
C ARG A 179 2.11 -9.56 -19.10
N PRO A 180 3.14 -10.03 -19.81
CA PRO A 180 4.19 -10.81 -19.18
C PRO A 180 4.90 -10.01 -18.08
N VAL A 181 5.15 -10.66 -16.95
CA VAL A 181 5.88 -10.05 -15.82
C VAL A 181 7.35 -9.83 -16.18
N LYS A 182 7.97 -8.81 -15.61
CA LYS A 182 9.39 -8.51 -15.80
C LYS A 182 10.26 -9.50 -15.04
N THR A 183 9.96 -9.70 -13.76
CA THR A 183 10.67 -10.68 -12.93
C THR A 183 9.66 -11.59 -12.24
N LEU A 184 9.88 -12.89 -12.33
CA LEU A 184 9.18 -13.89 -11.55
C LEU A 184 10.16 -14.56 -10.60
N GLN A 185 9.91 -14.46 -9.30
CA GLN A 185 10.63 -15.23 -8.29
C GLN A 185 9.69 -16.31 -7.74
N THR A 186 10.17 -17.54 -7.67
CA THR A 186 9.39 -18.66 -7.13
C THR A 186 10.28 -19.68 -6.46
N ASP A 187 9.72 -20.41 -5.51
CA ASP A 187 10.37 -21.49 -4.82
C ASP A 187 10.22 -22.87 -5.47
N PHE A 188 9.33 -22.99 -6.47
CA PHE A 188 9.10 -24.22 -7.22
C PHE A 188 9.13 -23.99 -8.74
N ILE A 189 9.68 -24.96 -9.48
CA ILE A 189 9.61 -24.97 -10.94
C ILE A 189 8.34 -25.67 -11.36
N ILE A 190 7.40 -24.95 -11.96
CA ILE A 190 6.21 -25.53 -12.59
C ILE A 190 6.13 -25.18 -14.07
N ARG A 191 5.44 -26.00 -14.85
CA ARG A 191 5.16 -25.69 -16.26
C ARG A 191 3.94 -24.79 -16.35
N HIS A 192 4.16 -23.48 -16.42
CA HIS A 192 3.08 -22.51 -16.56
C HIS A 192 3.46 -21.35 -17.50
N ASP A 193 2.47 -20.81 -18.20
CA ASP A 193 2.67 -19.74 -19.19
C ASP A 193 3.32 -18.50 -18.59
N THR A 194 2.97 -18.10 -17.37
CA THR A 194 3.62 -16.96 -16.71
C THR A 194 5.12 -17.15 -16.49
N ILE A 195 5.60 -18.37 -16.25
CA ILE A 195 7.05 -18.67 -16.21
C ILE A 195 7.63 -18.58 -17.61
N LYS A 196 6.91 -19.11 -18.61
CA LYS A 196 7.34 -19.10 -20.02
C LYS A 196 7.49 -17.68 -20.58
N TYR A 197 6.60 -16.77 -20.20
CA TYR A 197 6.56 -15.41 -20.75
C TYR A 197 7.28 -14.37 -19.88
N ALA A 198 7.62 -14.70 -18.62
CA ALA A 198 8.40 -13.81 -17.77
C ALA A 198 9.75 -13.46 -18.43
N LYS A 199 10.19 -12.20 -18.33
CA LYS A 199 11.48 -11.79 -18.92
C LYS A 199 12.67 -12.40 -18.17
N HIS A 200 12.56 -12.48 -16.85
CA HIS A 200 13.55 -13.08 -15.97
C HIS A 200 12.83 -13.96 -14.95
N VAL A 201 13.36 -15.16 -14.74
CA VAL A 201 12.85 -16.12 -13.75
C VAL A 201 13.96 -16.47 -12.79
N THR A 202 13.72 -16.27 -11.50
CA THR A 202 14.61 -16.69 -10.42
C THR A 202 13.91 -17.80 -9.64
N VAL A 203 14.57 -18.93 -9.51
CA VAL A 203 14.06 -20.05 -8.71
C VAL A 203 14.87 -20.13 -7.42
N THR A 204 14.24 -19.87 -6.29
CA THR A 204 14.87 -19.89 -4.97
C THR A 204 14.44 -21.12 -4.19
N ARG A 205 15.33 -22.10 -4.02
CA ARG A 205 15.02 -23.29 -3.23
C ARG A 205 14.63 -22.89 -1.79
N PRO A 206 13.48 -23.33 -1.25
CA PRO A 206 13.15 -23.07 0.14
C PRO A 206 14.17 -23.76 1.07
N PRO A 207 14.63 -23.10 2.15
CA PRO A 207 15.63 -23.66 3.05
C PRO A 207 15.15 -24.92 3.81
N HIS A 208 13.84 -25.20 3.81
CA HIS A 208 13.23 -26.31 4.54
C HIS A 208 13.07 -27.61 3.72
N LEU A 209 13.50 -27.68 2.46
CA LEU A 209 13.41 -28.90 1.65
C LEU A 209 14.75 -29.69 1.60
N PRO A 210 14.80 -30.98 1.99
CA PRO A 210 16.02 -31.80 2.04
C PRO A 210 16.62 -32.07 0.65
N ILE A 211 17.95 -32.19 0.59
CA ILE A 211 18.77 -32.39 -0.63
C ILE A 211 18.40 -33.67 -1.37
#